data_AF-A0A9E2MMB4-F1
#
_entry.id   AF-A0A9E2MMB4-F1
#
_cell.length_a   1.000
_cell.length_b   1.000
_cell.length_c   1.000
_cell.angle_alpha   90.00
_cell.angle_beta   90.00
_cell.angle_gamma   90.00
#
_symmetry.space_group_name_H-M   'P 1'
#
loop_
_entity.id
_entity.type
_entity.pdbx_description
1 polymer ?
#
loop_
_entity_poly.entity_id
_entity_poly.type
_entity_poly.pdbx_seq_one_letter_code
_entity_poly.pdbx_strand_id
1 'polypeptide(L)'
;MARKKLINIKWERVIGLIILVTVAVFFWKHIMFVSSVEAFISADIRNIRSPIFGQLKMHDFKPGKTFIQQNVLFEVYNSRVGDLGIFGDYHNFQHRIDLVEMDIVQNGISIKKYEDDLQRNQRLQEIGGVAKEVVNDIRYALDSLRSELQNKED
;
A
#
# COMPACT_ATOMS: atom_id res chain seq x y z
N MET A 1 91.06 22.34 28.94
CA MET A 1 91.11 20.86 28.94
C MET A 1 89.84 20.31 29.57
N ALA A 2 88.94 19.75 28.74
CA ALA A 2 87.67 19.18 29.21
C ALA A 2 87.89 17.76 29.76
N ARG A 3 87.63 17.54 31.05
CA ARG A 3 87.66 16.19 31.64
C ARG A 3 86.38 15.44 31.25
N LYS A 4 86.50 14.46 30.34
CA LYS A 4 85.46 13.44 30.10
C LYS A 4 85.21 12.70 31.41
N LYS A 5 84.02 12.85 32.01
CA LYS A 5 83.55 11.98 33.10
C LYS A 5 83.27 10.60 32.51
N LEU A 6 84.10 9.62 32.84
CA LEU A 6 83.82 8.20 32.63
C LEU A 6 82.71 7.80 33.61
N ILE A 7 81.48 7.66 33.10
CA ILE A 7 80.34 7.19 33.90
C ILE A 7 80.50 5.67 34.02
N ASN A 8 80.81 5.20 35.23
CA ASN A 8 80.94 3.77 35.52
C ASN A 8 79.53 3.19 35.77
N ILE A 9 78.83 2.84 34.70
CA ILE A 9 77.47 2.28 34.78
C ILE A 9 77.58 0.79 35.08
N LYS A 10 77.01 0.35 36.20
CA LYS A 10 76.88 -1.08 36.52
C LYS A 10 75.95 -1.74 35.49
N TRP A 11 76.46 -2.74 34.77
CA TRP A 11 75.73 -3.46 33.71
C TRP A 11 74.37 -4.01 34.13
N GLU A 12 74.23 -4.41 35.39
CA GLU A 12 72.96 -4.86 35.99
C GLU A 12 71.84 -3.81 35.88
N ARG A 13 72.18 -2.52 35.99
CA ARG A 13 71.21 -1.41 35.85
C ARG A 13 70.80 -1.20 34.40
N VAL A 14 71.71 -1.43 33.46
CA VAL A 14 71.42 -1.33 32.02
C VAL A 14 70.49 -2.47 31.60
N ILE A 15 70.77 -3.70 32.06
CA ILE A 15 69.94 -4.87 31.78
C ILE A 15 68.55 -4.70 32.41
N GLY A 16 68.49 -4.26 33.67
CA GLY A 16 67.21 -3.99 34.34
C GLY A 16 66.37 -2.93 33.61
N LEU A 17 67.02 -1.88 33.09
CA LEU A 17 66.34 -0.85 32.28
C LEU A 17 65.80 -1.42 30.96
N ILE A 18 66.58 -2.25 30.26
CA ILE A 18 66.17 -2.87 29.01
C ILE A 18 64.94 -3.77 29.24
N ILE A 19 64.94 -4.58 30.30
CA ILE A 19 63.80 -5.44 30.64
C ILE A 19 62.56 -4.58 30.91
N LEU A 20 62.69 -3.52 31.71
CA LEU A 20 61.58 -2.61 32.03
C LEU A 20 60.99 -1.95 30.78
N VAL A 21 61.83 -1.46 29.88
CA VAL A 21 61.39 -0.86 28.61
C VAL A 21 60.72 -1.90 27.73
N THR A 22 61.27 -3.12 27.64
CA THR A 22 60.71 -4.20 26.83
C THR A 22 59.33 -4.62 27.34
N VAL A 23 59.16 -4.72 28.65
CA VAL A 23 57.88 -5.00 29.31
C VAL A 23 56.89 -3.87 29.07
N ALA A 24 57.31 -2.60 29.23
CA ALA A 24 56.45 -1.45 28.99
C ALA A 24 55.96 -1.40 27.52
N VAL A 25 56.84 -1.67 26.55
CA VAL A 25 56.48 -1.75 25.12
C VAL A 25 55.56 -2.93 24.84
N PHE A 26 55.79 -4.07 25.49
CA PHE A 26 54.92 -5.24 25.37
C PHE A 26 53.50 -4.91 25.83
N PHE A 27 53.35 -4.31 27.02
CA PHE A 27 52.05 -3.86 27.52
C PHE A 27 51.43 -2.80 26.62
N TRP A 28 52.19 -1.79 26.16
CA TRP A 28 51.66 -0.78 25.24
C TRP A 28 51.08 -1.40 23.95
N LYS A 29 51.76 -2.39 23.37
CA LYS A 29 51.28 -3.07 22.16
C LYS A 29 50.10 -4.01 22.40
N HIS A 30 49.98 -4.58 23.59
CA HIS A 30 48.95 -5.58 23.92
C HIS A 30 47.77 -4.99 24.71
N ILE A 31 47.80 -3.70 25.06
CA ILE A 31 46.60 -2.97 25.51
C ILE A 31 45.70 -2.78 24.29
N MET A 32 44.84 -3.77 24.06
CA MET A 32 43.66 -3.61 23.22
C MET A 32 42.69 -2.71 24.00
N PHE A 33 42.56 -1.45 23.58
CA PHE A 33 41.45 -0.62 24.03
C PHE A 33 40.16 -1.24 23.51
N VAL A 34 39.43 -1.94 24.38
CA VAL A 34 38.05 -2.34 24.12
C VAL A 34 37.21 -1.07 24.28
N SER A 35 37.14 -0.26 23.21
CA SER A 35 36.13 0.78 23.14
C SER A 35 34.80 0.11 22.83
N SER A 36 33.86 0.14 23.78
CA SER A 36 32.47 -0.19 23.46
C SER A 36 31.93 0.93 22.58
N VAL A 37 31.87 0.71 21.27
CA VAL A 37 31.05 1.53 20.40
C VAL A 37 29.61 1.19 20.75
N GLU A 38 28.85 2.16 21.25
CA GLU A 38 27.41 2.00 21.39
C GLU A 38 26.82 1.71 20.00
N ALA A 39 26.48 0.45 19.75
CA ALA A 39 25.79 0.05 18.54
C ALA A 39 24.30 0.34 18.75
N PHE A 40 23.77 1.33 18.05
CA PHE A 40 22.35 1.60 18.03
C PHE A 40 21.63 0.52 17.21
N ILE A 41 20.75 -0.23 17.86
CA ILE A 41 19.84 -1.14 17.16
C ILE A 41 18.74 -0.29 16.53
N SER A 42 18.74 -0.18 15.20
CA SER A 42 17.66 0.47 14.46
C SER A 42 16.58 -0.57 14.12
N ALA A 43 15.39 -0.43 14.71
CA ALA A 43 14.22 -1.24 14.37
C ALA A 43 13.26 -0.42 13.49
N ASP A 44 12.59 -1.08 12.52
CA ASP A 44 11.45 -0.49 11.80
C ASP A 44 10.24 -0.47 12.75
N ILE A 45 9.83 0.74 13.17
CA ILE A 45 8.72 0.93 14.10
C ILE A 45 7.50 1.39 13.30
N ARG A 46 6.45 0.57 13.29
CA ARG A 46 5.18 0.90 12.65
C ARG A 46 4.04 0.93 13.66
N ASN A 47 3.27 2.00 13.61
CA ASN A 47 2.04 2.12 14.39
C ASN A 47 0.89 1.41 13.66
N ILE A 48 0.43 0.30 14.22
CA ILE A 48 -0.71 -0.44 13.70
C ILE A 48 -2.00 0.18 14.26
N ARG A 49 -2.96 0.48 13.38
CA ARG A 49 -4.25 1.11 13.72
C ARG A 49 -5.38 0.38 13.01
N SER A 50 -6.56 0.37 13.62
CA SER A 50 -7.78 -0.08 12.95
C SER A 50 -8.34 1.06 12.08
N PRO A 51 -8.69 0.80 10.80
CA PRO A 51 -9.39 1.78 9.96
C PRO A 51 -10.88 1.90 10.32
N ILE A 52 -11.40 0.96 11.11
CA ILE A 52 -12.80 0.92 11.53
C ILE A 52 -12.94 1.06 13.04
N PHE A 53 -13.98 1.77 13.47
CA PHE A 53 -14.37 1.83 14.88
C PHE A 53 -15.07 0.53 15.28
N GLY A 54 -14.83 0.04 16.49
CA GLY A 54 -15.46 -1.17 17.00
C GLY A 54 -14.86 -1.64 18.32
N GLN A 55 -15.42 -2.70 18.88
CA GLN A 55 -14.89 -3.39 20.04
C GLN A 55 -13.78 -4.35 19.60
N LEU A 56 -12.61 -4.24 20.22
CA LEU A 56 -11.53 -5.19 19.99
C LEU A 56 -11.91 -6.54 20.59
N LYS A 57 -12.05 -7.56 19.75
CA LYS A 57 -12.24 -8.93 20.22
C LYS A 57 -10.85 -9.43 20.62
N MET A 58 -10.68 -9.75 21.90
CA MET A 58 -9.37 -10.17 22.41
C MET A 58 -8.88 -11.39 21.61
N HIS A 59 -7.68 -11.27 21.05
CA HIS A 59 -7.03 -12.31 20.27
C HIS A 59 -5.78 -12.80 21.02
N ASP A 60 -5.26 -13.97 20.65
CA ASP A 60 -4.13 -14.62 21.32
C ASP A 60 -2.77 -13.91 21.12
N PHE A 61 -2.76 -12.77 20.42
CA PHE A 61 -1.55 -11.98 20.20
C PHE A 61 -1.06 -11.33 21.49
N LYS A 62 0.01 -11.89 22.07
CA LYS A 62 0.64 -11.39 23.28
C LYS A 62 1.81 -10.47 22.95
N PRO A 63 1.97 -9.34 23.67
CA PRO A 63 3.14 -8.48 23.52
C PRO A 63 4.45 -9.27 23.63
N GLY A 64 5.45 -8.91 22.80
CA GLY A 64 6.76 -9.55 22.78
C GLY A 64 6.84 -10.84 21.95
N LYS A 65 5.75 -11.30 21.34
CA LYS A 65 5.79 -12.40 20.36
C LYS A 65 6.06 -11.89 18.95
N THR A 66 6.88 -12.63 18.22
CA THR A 66 7.06 -12.47 16.78
C THR A 66 5.75 -12.81 16.05
N PHE A 67 5.47 -12.10 14.97
CA PHE A 67 4.34 -12.36 14.07
C PHE A 67 4.83 -12.41 12.63
N ILE A 68 4.05 -13.08 11.78
CA ILE A 68 4.28 -13.13 10.34
C ILE A 68 3.47 -12.00 9.71
N GLN A 69 4.06 -11.31 8.74
CA GLN A 69 3.36 -10.30 7.96
C GLN A 69 2.08 -10.90 7.34
N GLN A 70 0.98 -10.15 7.36
CA GLN A 70 -0.36 -10.56 6.89
C GLN A 70 -1.14 -11.52 7.81
N ASN A 71 -0.56 -12.01 8.91
CA ASN A 71 -1.37 -12.71 9.90
C ASN A 71 -2.36 -11.75 10.57
N VAL A 72 -3.54 -12.28 10.89
CA VAL A 72 -4.54 -11.55 11.68
C VAL A 72 -3.94 -11.25 13.05
N LEU A 73 -3.76 -9.97 13.35
CA LEU A 73 -3.24 -9.50 14.64
C LEU A 73 -4.39 -9.28 15.63
N PHE A 74 -5.49 -8.70 15.13
CA PHE A 74 -6.66 -8.32 15.92
C PHE A 74 -7.93 -8.49 15.10
N GLU A 75 -9.00 -8.93 15.77
CA GLU A 75 -10.36 -8.85 15.23
C GLU A 75 -11.07 -7.65 15.86
N VAL A 76 -11.64 -6.80 15.01
CA VAL A 76 -12.47 -5.67 15.46
C VAL A 76 -13.92 -6.02 15.18
N TYR A 77 -14.68 -6.24 16.24
CA TYR A 77 -16.12 -6.38 16.14
C TYR A 77 -16.76 -5.00 16.06
N ASN A 78 -17.37 -4.70 14.93
CA ASN A 78 -18.20 -3.51 14.78
C ASN A 78 -19.64 -3.99 14.57
N SER A 79 -20.53 -3.72 15.54
CA SER A 79 -21.96 -4.01 15.39
C SER A 79 -22.53 -3.35 14.15
N ARG A 80 -21.98 -2.19 13.78
CA ARG A 80 -21.97 -1.57 12.44
C ARG A 80 -21.92 -2.60 11.32
N VAL A 81 -20.68 -3.06 11.11
CA VAL A 81 -20.20 -3.83 9.95
C VAL A 81 -20.63 -5.31 9.98
N GLY A 82 -21.20 -5.78 11.09
CA GLY A 82 -21.70 -7.15 11.27
C GLY A 82 -23.19 -7.28 11.58
N ASP A 83 -23.95 -6.19 11.71
CA ASP A 83 -25.40 -6.28 11.87
C ASP A 83 -26.07 -6.74 10.57
N LEU A 84 -27.19 -7.44 10.70
CA LEU A 84 -28.11 -7.79 9.60
C LEU A 84 -28.44 -6.57 8.72
N GLY A 85 -28.36 -5.36 9.27
CA GLY A 85 -28.52 -4.10 8.56
C GLY A 85 -27.44 -3.83 7.51
N ILE A 86 -26.15 -4.14 7.76
CA ILE A 86 -25.08 -3.93 6.75
C ILE A 86 -25.00 -5.07 5.74
N PHE A 87 -25.38 -6.29 6.11
CA PHE A 87 -25.66 -7.33 5.10
C PHE A 87 -26.86 -6.95 4.24
N GLY A 88 -27.92 -6.41 4.85
CA GLY A 88 -29.07 -5.85 4.16
C GLY A 88 -28.68 -4.71 3.22
N ASP A 89 -27.87 -3.77 3.68
CA ASP A 89 -27.37 -2.66 2.87
C ASP A 89 -26.48 -3.15 1.74
N TYR A 90 -25.57 -4.10 2.00
CA TYR A 90 -24.75 -4.73 0.96
C TYR A 90 -25.60 -5.43 -0.10
N HIS A 91 -26.60 -6.22 0.31
CA HIS A 91 -27.53 -6.87 -0.61
C HIS A 91 -28.44 -5.85 -1.33
N ASN A 92 -28.84 -4.76 -0.68
CA ASN A 92 -29.57 -3.68 -1.30
C ASN A 92 -28.72 -2.93 -2.33
N PHE A 93 -27.43 -2.71 -2.05
CA PHE A 93 -26.49 -2.14 -3.01
C PHE A 93 -26.27 -3.08 -4.18
N GLN A 94 -26.09 -4.38 -3.92
CA GLN A 94 -25.97 -5.38 -4.99
C GLN A 94 -27.23 -5.39 -5.88
N HIS A 95 -28.42 -5.43 -5.29
CA HIS A 95 -29.68 -5.41 -6.04
C HIS A 95 -29.85 -4.10 -6.84
N ARG A 96 -29.39 -2.97 -6.31
CA ARG A 96 -29.41 -1.69 -7.05
C ARG A 96 -28.45 -1.73 -8.25
N ILE A 97 -27.27 -2.30 -8.08
CA ILE A 97 -26.31 -2.50 -9.17
C ILE A 97 -26.93 -3.40 -10.25
N ASP A 98 -27.52 -4.53 -9.86
CA ASP A 98 -28.14 -5.47 -10.80
C ASP A 98 -29.29 -4.81 -11.60
N LEU A 99 -30.10 -3.96 -10.95
CA LEU A 99 -31.15 -3.20 -11.63
C LEU A 99 -30.60 -2.19 -12.64
N VAL A 100 -29.52 -1.48 -12.29
CA VAL A 100 -28.86 -0.54 -13.20
C VAL A 100 -28.23 -1.28 -14.38
N GLU A 101 -27.62 -2.44 -14.15
CA GLU A 101 -27.04 -3.27 -15.21
C GLU A 101 -28.12 -3.77 -16.18
N MET A 102 -29.27 -4.23 -15.67
CA MET A 102 -30.41 -4.61 -16.51
C MET A 102 -30.93 -3.44 -17.36
N ASP A 103 -31.01 -2.24 -16.78
CA ASP A 103 -31.47 -1.03 -17.46
C ASP A 103 -30.49 -0.60 -18.57
N ILE A 104 -29.18 -0.67 -18.32
CA ILE A 104 -28.13 -0.45 -19.33
C ILE A 104 -28.29 -1.44 -20.50
N VAL A 105 -28.47 -2.73 -20.22
CA VAL A 105 -28.67 -3.76 -21.26
C VAL A 105 -29.93 -3.50 -22.06
N GLN A 106 -31.05 -3.16 -21.41
CA GLN A 106 -32.32 -2.87 -22.07
C GLN A 106 -32.22 -1.62 -22.97
N ASN A 107 -31.52 -0.58 -22.50
CA ASN A 107 -31.24 0.62 -23.28
C ASN A 107 -30.33 0.31 -24.48
N GLY A 108 -29.31 -0.54 -24.31
CA GLY A 108 -28.46 -1.02 -25.41
C GLY A 108 -29.26 -1.74 -26.51
N ILE A 109 -30.19 -2.63 -26.14
CA ILE A 109 -31.09 -3.30 -27.10
C ILE A 109 -31.98 -2.29 -27.83
N SER A 110 -32.48 -1.30 -27.10
CA SER A 110 -33.37 -0.27 -27.65
C SER A 110 -32.64 0.63 -28.65
N ILE A 111 -31.41 1.05 -28.33
CA ILE A 111 -30.53 1.80 -29.24
C ILE A 111 -30.33 1.02 -30.54
N LYS A 112 -29.95 -0.25 -30.46
CA LYS A 112 -29.75 -1.09 -31.65
C LYS A 112 -31.00 -1.17 -32.53
N LYS A 113 -32.18 -1.32 -31.91
CA LYS A 113 -33.45 -1.31 -32.64
C LYS A 113 -33.68 0.03 -33.36
N TYR A 114 -33.47 1.15 -32.68
CA TYR A 114 -33.61 2.48 -33.28
C TYR A 114 -32.57 2.76 -34.38
N GLU A 115 -31.36 2.21 -34.28
CA GLU A 115 -30.36 2.26 -35.34
C GLU A 115 -30.81 1.48 -36.59
N ASP A 116 -31.33 0.26 -36.41
CA ASP A 116 -31.87 -0.55 -37.50
C ASP A 116 -33.06 0.16 -38.17
N ASP A 117 -33.96 0.74 -37.37
CA ASP A 117 -35.11 1.51 -37.86
C ASP A 117 -34.66 2.79 -38.58
N LEU A 118 -33.66 3.50 -38.07
CA LEU A 118 -33.10 4.68 -38.73
C LEU A 118 -32.49 4.30 -40.09
N GLN A 119 -31.68 3.25 -40.14
CA GLN A 119 -31.06 2.78 -41.37
C GLN A 119 -32.10 2.37 -42.41
N ARG A 120 -33.15 1.64 -41.98
CA ARG A 120 -34.26 1.25 -42.87
C ARG A 120 -35.02 2.45 -43.39
N ASN A 121 -35.37 3.41 -42.54
CA ASN A 121 -36.15 4.58 -42.93
C ASN A 121 -35.34 5.56 -43.79
N GLN A 122 -34.02 5.66 -43.60
CA GLN A 122 -33.13 6.41 -44.50
C GLN A 122 -33.15 5.83 -45.93
N ARG A 123 -33.06 4.50 -46.07
CA ARG A 123 -33.18 3.85 -47.39
C ARG A 123 -34.55 4.07 -48.03
N LEU A 124 -35.62 4.06 -47.23
CA LEU A 124 -36.98 4.35 -47.72
C LEU A 124 -37.15 5.82 -48.11
N GLN A 125 -36.50 6.74 -47.40
CA GLN A 125 -36.52 8.16 -47.73
C GLN A 125 -35.87 8.44 -49.08
N GLU A 126 -34.76 7.78 -49.41
CA GLU A 126 -34.06 7.93 -50.70
C GLU A 126 -34.95 7.60 -51.90
N ILE A 127 -35.89 6.67 -51.74
CA ILE A 127 -36.87 6.28 -52.77
C ILE A 127 -38.21 7.02 -52.63
N GLY A 128 -38.30 8.03 -51.75
CA GLY A 128 -39.52 8.81 -51.51
C GLY A 128 -40.62 8.09 -50.72
N GLY A 129 -40.33 6.94 -50.12
CA GLY A 129 -41.29 6.12 -49.37
C GLY A 129 -41.56 6.60 -47.95
N VAL A 130 -40.74 7.50 -47.40
CA VAL A 130 -40.87 8.04 -46.04
C VAL A 130 -40.51 9.53 -46.02
N ALA A 131 -41.25 10.31 -45.24
CA ALA A 131 -41.03 11.75 -45.07
C ALA A 131 -39.74 12.04 -44.28
N LYS A 132 -39.09 13.16 -44.57
CA LYS A 132 -37.81 13.55 -43.93
C LYS A 132 -37.96 13.76 -42.43
N GLU A 133 -39.12 14.25 -42.01
CA GLU A 133 -39.49 14.50 -40.62
C GLU A 133 -39.41 13.21 -39.81
N VAL A 134 -39.95 12.10 -40.33
CA VAL A 134 -39.95 10.79 -39.65
C VAL A 134 -38.53 10.28 -39.38
N VAL A 135 -37.62 10.46 -40.35
CA VAL A 135 -36.20 10.08 -40.18
C VAL A 135 -35.51 10.95 -39.12
N ASN A 136 -35.84 12.24 -39.08
CA ASN A 136 -35.29 13.15 -38.07
C ASN A 136 -35.83 12.85 -36.67
N ASP A 137 -37.11 12.49 -36.53
CA ASP A 137 -37.70 12.12 -35.24
C ASP A 137 -37.04 10.86 -34.66
N ILE A 138 -36.81 9.85 -35.50
CA ILE A 138 -36.08 8.63 -35.11
C ILE A 138 -34.65 8.97 -34.69
N ARG A 139 -33.97 9.86 -35.43
CA ARG A 139 -32.61 10.29 -35.08
C ARG A 139 -32.57 11.00 -33.72
N TYR A 140 -33.52 11.90 -33.47
CA TYR A 140 -33.62 12.62 -32.20
C TYR A 140 -33.87 11.66 -31.03
N ALA A 141 -34.78 10.70 -31.19
CA ALA A 141 -35.05 9.67 -30.18
C ALA A 141 -33.80 8.82 -29.89
N LEU A 142 -33.03 8.47 -30.93
CA LEU A 142 -31.78 7.72 -30.81
C LEU A 142 -30.71 8.51 -30.05
N ASP A 143 -30.53 9.80 -30.37
CA ASP A 143 -29.55 10.66 -29.72
C ASP A 143 -29.91 10.89 -28.23
N SER A 144 -31.19 11.04 -27.90
CA SER A 144 -31.67 11.11 -26.51
C SER A 144 -31.33 9.85 -25.73
N LEU A 145 -31.63 8.67 -26.29
CA LEU A 145 -31.34 7.37 -25.66
C LEU A 145 -29.84 7.15 -25.45
N ARG A 146 -29.00 7.54 -26.41
CA ARG A 146 -27.54 7.46 -26.27
C ARG A 146 -27.02 8.38 -25.17
N SER A 147 -27.54 9.60 -25.08
CA SER A 147 -27.18 10.52 -23.99
C SER A 147 -27.60 10.00 -22.62
N GLU A 148 -28.78 9.37 -22.52
CA GLU A 148 -29.24 8.75 -21.28
C GLU A 148 -28.38 7.55 -20.87
N LEU A 149 -27.94 6.73 -21.82
CA LEU A 149 -27.04 5.61 -21.56
C LEU A 149 -25.68 6.09 -21.06
N GLN A 150 -25.10 7.09 -21.74
CA GLN A 150 -23.78 7.62 -21.37
C GLN A 150 -23.77 8.19 -19.94
N ASN A 151 -24.85 8.88 -19.53
CA ASN A 151 -25.00 9.38 -18.16
C ASN A 151 -25.13 8.27 -17.10
N LYS A 152 -25.47 7.03 -17.48
CA LYS A 152 -25.59 5.88 -16.56
C LYS A 152 -24.31 5.05 -16.49
N GLU A 153 -23.41 5.19 -17.46
CA GLU A 153 -22.12 4.51 -17.50
C GLU A 153 -21.01 5.24 -16.72
N ASP A 154 -21.13 6.57 -16.55
CA ASP A 154 -20.23 7.44 -15.78
C ASP A 154 -20.50 7.42 -14.25
#